data_AF-A0A6A2G5L1-F1
#
_entry.id   AF-A0A6A2G5L1-F1
#
_cell.length_a   1.000
_cell.length_b   1.000
_cell.length_c   1.000
_cell.angle_alpha   90.00
_cell.angle_beta   90.00
_cell.angle_gamma   90.00
#
_symmetry.space_group_name_H-M   'P 1'
#
loop_
_entity.id
_entity.type
_entity.pdbx_description
1 polymer ?
#
loop_
_entity_poly.entity_id
_entity_poly.type
_entity_poly.pdbx_seq_one_letter_code
_entity_poly.pdbx_strand_id
1 'polypeptide(L)' 'MTPKEFYDKVVEMRKAQKEYFRFRAPSALSKSKQLEAEIDTEIKRVEQLLSEKEKARQTSLFGAFDEDLLNRSSND' A
#
# COMPACT_ATOMS: atom_id res chain seq x y z
N MET A 1 1.38 6.64 -7.92
CA MET A 1 2.31 7.56 -7.25
C MET A 1 3.69 6.90 -7.21
N THR A 2 4.78 7.65 -7.35
CA THR A 2 6.15 7.14 -7.11
C THR A 2 6.49 7.17 -5.62
N PRO A 3 7.48 6.40 -5.13
CA PRO A 3 7.89 6.45 -3.73
C PRO A 3 8.34 7.86 -3.27
N LYS A 4 8.98 8.61 -4.17
CA LYS A 4 9.43 9.98 -3.89
C LYS A 4 8.24 10.95 -3.77
N GLU A 5 7.25 10.85 -4.65
CA GLU A 5 6.03 11.64 -4.58
C GLU A 5 5.24 11.36 -3.30
N PHE A 6 5.15 10.09 -2.89
CA PHE A 6 4.53 9.71 -1.62
C PHE A 6 5.23 10.36 -0.44
N TYR A 7 6.57 10.24 -0.38
CA TYR A 7 7.37 10.89 0.66
C TYR A 7 7.16 12.41 0.69
N ASP A 8 7.19 13.07 -0.46
CA ASP A 8 7.02 14.52 -0.56
C ASP A 8 5.64 14.95 -0.04
N LYS A 9 4.58 14.23 -0.43
CA LYS A 9 3.21 14.49 0.06
C LYS A 9 3.09 14.28 1.56
N VAL A 10 3.70 13.23 2.11
CA VAL A 10 3.72 13.00 3.57
C VAL A 10 4.44 14.14 4.28
N VAL A 11 5.60 14.59 3.78
CA VAL A 11 6.34 15.73 4.33
C VAL A 11 5.48 17.00 4.28
N GLU A 12 4.82 17.26 3.16
CA GLU A 12 3.95 18.42 3.00
C GLU A 12 2.74 18.39 3.92
N MET A 13 2.09 17.23 4.07
CA MET A 13 0.99 17.02 5.01
C MET A 13 1.44 17.32 6.43
N ARG A 14 2.61 16.80 6.85
CA ARG A 14 3.16 17.06 8.20
C ARG A 14 3.50 18.54 8.41
N LYS A 15 3.93 19.27 7.37
CA LYS A 15 4.11 20.73 7.44
C LYS A 15 2.77 21.45 7.65
N ALA A 16 1.76 21.12 6.85
CA ALA A 16 0.41 21.71 6.96
C ALA A 16 -0.23 21.45 8.33
N GLN A 17 -0.10 20.23 8.87
CA GLN A 17 -0.56 19.89 10.21
C GLN A 17 0.12 20.75 11.29
N LYS A 18 1.46 20.87 11.23
CA LYS A 18 2.23 21.70 12.19
C LYS A 18 1.80 23.17 12.11
N GLU A 19 1.58 23.69 10.91
CA GLU A 19 1.10 25.06 10.69
C GLU A 19 -0.30 25.26 11.26
N TYR A 20 -1.21 24.31 11.04
CA TYR A 20 -2.53 24.34 11.65
C TYR A 20 -2.45 24.33 13.18
N PHE A 21 -1.63 23.47 13.79
CA PHE A 21 -1.52 23.48 15.25
C PHE A 21 -0.90 24.77 15.80
N ARG A 22 0.02 25.40 15.05
CA ARG A 22 0.68 26.65 15.44
C ARG A 22 -0.22 27.88 15.32
N PHE A 23 -0.98 27.99 14.23
CA PHE A 23 -1.72 29.22 13.89
C PHE A 23 -3.23 29.04 13.82
N ARG A 24 -3.73 27.81 13.96
CA ARG A 24 -5.15 27.42 13.77
C ARG A 24 -5.73 27.86 12.43
N ALA A 25 -4.88 27.96 11.41
CA ALA A 25 -5.26 28.41 10.08
C ALA A 25 -6.17 27.37 9.37
N PRO A 26 -7.44 27.69 9.04
CA PRO A 26 -8.35 26.74 8.41
C PRO A 26 -7.87 26.22 7.05
N SER A 27 -7.12 27.05 6.30
CA SER A 27 -6.49 26.65 5.04
C SER A 27 -5.46 25.54 5.23
N ALA A 28 -4.66 25.59 6.30
CA ALA A 28 -3.69 24.56 6.63
C ALA A 28 -4.37 23.23 7.02
N LEU A 29 -5.51 23.30 7.72
CA LEU A 29 -6.33 22.11 8.01
C LEU A 29 -6.90 21.48 6.74
N SER A 30 -7.49 22.30 5.87
CA SER A 30 -8.05 21.84 4.60
C SER A 30 -6.97 21.18 3.73
N LYS A 31 -5.81 21.82 3.61
CA LYS A 31 -4.66 21.27 2.89
C LYS A 31 -4.18 19.95 3.47
N SER A 32 -4.08 19.83 4.80
CA SER A 32 -3.70 18.57 5.45
C SER A 32 -4.68 17.45 5.10
N LYS A 33 -5.99 17.71 5.13
CA LYS A 33 -7.02 16.69 4.85
C LYS A 33 -7.01 16.24 3.39
N GLN A 34 -6.75 17.17 2.47
CA GLN A 34 -6.61 16.82 1.05
C GLN A 34 -5.42 15.89 0.84
N LEU A 35 -4.25 16.23 1.41
CA LEU A 35 -3.05 15.41 1.29
C LEU A 35 -3.23 14.04 1.96
N GLU A 36 -3.91 13.99 3.10
CA GLU A 36 -4.27 12.75 3.79
C GLU A 36 -5.10 11.81 2.89
N ALA A 37 -6.13 12.33 2.21
CA ALA A 37 -6.94 11.51 1.30
C ALA A 37 -6.16 10.93 0.11
N GLU A 38 -5.23 11.71 -0.45
CA GLU A 38 -4.35 11.26 -1.54
C GLU A 38 -3.35 10.19 -1.06
N ILE A 39 -2.81 10.35 0.14
CA ILE A 39 -1.90 9.40 0.80
C ILE A 39 -2.64 8.08 1.10
N ASP A 40 -3.85 8.15 1.68
CA ASP A 40 -4.65 6.98 2.03
C ASP A 40 -5.04 6.16 0.80
N THR A 41 -5.32 6.83 -0.32
CA THR A 41 -5.61 6.17 -1.60
C THR A 41 -4.40 5.37 -2.08
N GLU A 42 -3.19 5.95 -1.99
CA GLU A 42 -1.97 5.26 -2.38
C GLU A 42 -1.63 4.10 -1.43
N ILE A 43 -1.86 4.26 -0.12
CA ILE A 43 -1.69 3.18 0.88
C ILE A 43 -2.58 2.00 0.51
N LYS A 44 -3.88 2.22 0.29
CA LYS A 44 -4.83 1.17 -0.10
C LYS A 44 -4.40 0.44 -1.37
N ARG A 45 -3.94 1.20 -2.37
CA ARG A 45 -3.43 0.64 -3.63
C ARG A 45 -2.24 -0.28 -3.41
N VAL A 46 -1.27 0.14 -2.59
CA VAL A 46 -0.08 -0.66 -2.29
C VAL A 46 -0.44 -1.90 -1.48
N GLU A 47 -1.30 -1.78 -0.47
CA GLU A 47 -1.79 -2.90 0.33
C GLU A 47 -2.50 -3.96 -0.54
N GLN A 48 -3.34 -3.52 -1.47
CA GLN A 48 -4.00 -4.42 -2.42
C GLN A 48 -2.98 -5.19 -3.27
N LEU A 49 -1.98 -4.51 -3.83
CA LEU A 49 -0.92 -5.16 -4.60
C LEU A 49 -0.10 -6.17 -3.78
N LEU A 50 0.17 -5.85 -2.51
CA LEU A 50 0.86 -6.77 -1.60
C LEU A 50 0.00 -8.01 -1.32
N SER A 51 -1.30 -7.82 -1.10
CA SER A 51 -2.25 -8.93 -0.93
C SER A 51 -2.34 -9.81 -2.17
N GLU A 52 -2.41 -9.23 -3.37
CA GLU A 52 -2.46 -9.97 -4.63
C GLU A 52 -1.18 -10.78 -4.87
N LYS A 53 -0.01 -10.19 -4.58
CA LYS A 53 1.27 -10.91 -4.66
C LYS A 53 1.34 -12.09 -3.70
N GLU A 54 0.82 -11.92 -2.48
CA GLU A 54 0.78 -12.98 -1.49
C GLU A 54 -0.16 -14.12 -1.92
N LYS A 55 -1.34 -13.79 -2.44
CA LYS A 55 -2.25 -14.80 -3.01
C LYS A 55 -1.61 -15.56 -4.17
N ALA A 56 -0.94 -14.86 -5.09
CA ALA A 56 -0.24 -15.49 -6.21
C ALA A 56 0.88 -16.45 -5.75
N ARG A 57 1.62 -16.06 -4.70
CA ARG A 57 2.61 -16.94 -4.06
C ARG A 57 1.96 -18.17 -3.43
N GLN A 58 0.84 -18.02 -2.74
CA GLN A 58 0.12 -19.14 -2.15
C GLN A 58 -0.42 -20.09 -3.24
N THR A 59 -1.06 -19.57 -4.28
CA THR A 59 -1.57 -20.39 -5.40
C THR A 59 -0.44 -21.15 -6.11
N SER A 60 0.71 -20.50 -6.36
CA SER A 60 1.87 -21.18 -6.96
C SER A 60 2.50 -22.21 -6.04
N LEU A 61 2.48 -21.99 -4.71
CA LEU A 61 2.93 -22.98 -3.73
C LEU A 61 2.01 -24.20 -3.69
N PHE A 62 0.68 -24.02 -3.64
CA PHE A 62 -0.28 -25.12 -3.66
C PHE A 62 -0.25 -25.90 -4.98
N GLY A 63 -0.16 -25.21 -6.12
CA GLY A 63 -0.05 -25.88 -7.43
C GLY A 63 1.24 -26.70 -7.58
N ALA A 64 2.35 -26.25 -7.01
CA ALA A 64 3.62 -26.99 -7.01
C ALA A 64 3.56 -28.26 -6.13
N PHE A 65 2.81 -28.23 -5.03
CA PHE A 65 2.60 -29.42 -4.19
C PHE A 65 1.72 -30.48 -4.89
N ASP A 66 0.66 -30.05 -5.60
CA ASP A 66 -0.22 -30.97 -6.33
C ASP A 66 0.50 -31.67 -7.50
N GLU A 67 1.40 -30.97 -8.22
CA GLU A 67 2.18 -31.58 -9.31
C GLU A 67 3.14 -32.67 -8.79
N ASP A 68 3.81 -32.42 -7.66
CA ASP A 68 4.76 -33.37 -7.05
C ASP A 68 4.05 -34.63 -6.50
N LEU A 69 2.81 -34.49 -6.02
CA LEU A 69 1.93 -35.59 -5.60
C LEU A 69 1.46 -36.47 -6.78
N LEU A 70 1.03 -35.85 -7.88
CA LEU A 70 0.60 -36.56 -9.09
C LEU A 70 1.77 -37.30 -9.76
N ASN A 71 2.95 -36.69 -9.76
CA ASN A 71 4.13 -37.29 -10.38
C ASN A 71 4.69 -38.48 -9.57
N ARG A 72 4.56 -38.45 -8.23
CA ARG A 72 4.88 -39.61 -7.38
C ARG A 72 3.92 -40.78 -7.57
N SER A 73 2.63 -40.52 -7.80
CA SER A 73 1.63 -41.57 -8.03
C SER A 73 1.74 -42.28 -9.38
N SER A 74 2.50 -41.73 -10.32
CA SER A 74 2.58 -42.23 -11.70
C SER A 74 3.82 -43.10 -11.99
N ASN A 75 4.66 -43.33 -10.97
CA ASN A 75 5.93 -44.07 -11.08
C ASN A 75 5.93 -45.45 -10.38
N ASP A 76 4.78 -45.92 -9.89
CA ASP A 76 4.55 -47.29 -9.40
C ASP A 76 3.68 -48.08 -10.39
#